data_AF-A0A4Q6IBP7-F1
#
_entry.id   AF-A0A4Q6IBP7-F1
#
_cell.length_a   1.000
_cell.length_b   1.000
_cell.length_c   1.000
_cell.angle_alpha   90.00
_cell.angle_beta   90.00
_cell.angle_gamma   90.00
#
_symmetry.space_group_name_H-M   'P 1'
#
loop_
_entity.id
_entity.type
_entity.pdbx_description
1 polymer ?
#
loop_
_entity_poly.entity_id
_entity_poly.type
_entity_poly.pdbx_seq_one_letter_code
_entity_poly.pdbx_strand_id
1 'polypeptide(L)'
;MDIIPQLDITSYPSQLFWFFLSFGILYLVISKNILPKVENVIKKRYNTTRGSIDSVENDLNLIQHELKKQLFSLDEVKAEADKIISSALQEVKNTNADLISALNEELKKMFSTADEYMHNLKHQVEQELIDLTCEIALLYYKKMLGTEYTDKDKLRDITIRLYKEKI
;
A
#
# COMPACT_ATOMS: atom_id res chain seq x y z
N MET A 1 -19.33 -8.46 116.81
CA MET A 1 -18.49 -8.97 115.70
C MET A 1 -18.55 -7.88 114.67
N ASP A 2 -17.61 -6.94 114.78
CA ASP A 2 -17.74 -5.63 114.14
C ASP A 2 -17.23 -5.74 112.72
N ILE A 3 -18.15 -5.51 111.79
CA ILE A 3 -17.92 -5.51 110.35
C ILE A 3 -16.92 -4.38 110.10
N ILE A 4 -15.80 -4.70 109.46
CA ILE A 4 -14.79 -3.70 109.09
C ILE A 4 -15.49 -2.63 108.24
N PRO A 5 -15.45 -1.34 108.60
CA PRO A 5 -16.26 -0.28 107.96
C PRO A 5 -15.96 -0.08 106.46
N GLN A 6 -14.94 -0.75 105.92
CA GLN A 6 -14.54 -0.72 104.52
C GLN A 6 -15.26 -1.77 103.65
N LEU A 7 -15.91 -2.77 104.25
CA LEU A 7 -16.66 -3.83 103.55
C LEU A 7 -18.15 -3.80 103.93
N ASP A 8 -18.70 -2.60 104.17
CA ASP A 8 -20.12 -2.43 104.38
C ASP A 8 -20.87 -2.53 103.04
N ILE A 9 -21.38 -3.74 102.76
CA ILE A 9 -22.04 -4.10 101.50
C ILE A 9 -23.35 -3.34 101.28
N THR A 10 -23.87 -2.68 102.32
CA THR A 10 -25.16 -1.95 102.25
C THR A 10 -25.13 -0.75 101.28
N SER A 11 -23.96 -0.19 100.96
CA SER A 11 -23.83 0.95 100.03
C SER A 11 -23.55 0.56 98.57
N TYR A 12 -23.14 -0.68 98.27
CA TYR A 12 -22.84 -1.12 96.89
C TYR A 12 -24.04 -1.12 95.93
N PRO A 13 -25.29 -1.45 96.33
CA PRO A 13 -26.44 -1.46 95.42
C PRO A 13 -26.72 -0.10 94.77
N SER A 14 -26.54 1.00 95.50
CA SER A 14 -26.72 2.35 94.98
C SER A 14 -25.65 2.70 93.93
N GLN A 15 -24.39 2.33 94.18
CA GLN A 15 -23.29 2.52 93.23
C GLN A 15 -23.52 1.74 91.93
N LEU A 16 -24.01 0.50 92.03
CA LEU A 16 -24.38 -0.30 90.86
C LEU A 16 -25.54 0.32 90.08
N PHE A 17 -26.57 0.85 90.75
CA PHE A 17 -27.66 1.53 90.07
C PHE A 17 -27.18 2.72 89.23
N TRP A 18 -26.36 3.61 89.83
CA TRP A 18 -25.80 4.76 89.11
C TRP A 18 -24.79 4.35 88.02
N PHE A 19 -24.05 3.26 88.22
CA PHE A 19 -23.20 2.68 87.20
C PHE A 19 -24.01 2.23 85.98
N PHE A 20 -25.07 1.43 86.17
CA PHE A 20 -25.93 1.00 85.07
C PHE A 20 -26.66 2.17 84.41
N LEU A 21 -27.08 3.17 85.18
CA LEU A 21 -27.75 4.35 84.64
C LEU A 21 -26.80 5.19 83.78
N SER A 22 -25.60 5.50 84.28
CA SER A 22 -24.59 6.25 83.52
C SER A 22 -24.08 5.48 82.31
N PHE A 23 -23.84 4.18 82.45
CA PHE A 23 -23.43 3.30 81.35
C PHE A 23 -24.52 3.15 80.31
N GLY A 24 -25.80 3.05 80.73
CA GLY A 24 -26.95 2.99 79.82
C GLY A 24 -27.10 4.27 78.99
N ILE A 25 -26.98 5.44 79.64
CA ILE A 25 -26.99 6.73 78.93
C ILE A 25 -25.82 6.81 77.93
N LEU A 26 -24.61 6.45 78.35
CA LEU A 26 -23.43 6.43 77.49
C LEU A 26 -23.62 5.46 76.29
N TYR A 27 -24.13 4.26 76.54
CA TYR A 27 -24.42 3.27 75.51
C TYR A 27 -25.39 3.79 74.47
N LEU A 28 -26.47 4.46 74.89
CA LEU A 28 -27.44 5.08 73.98
C LEU A 28 -26.79 6.17 73.12
N VAL A 29 -25.93 7.01 73.70
CA VAL A 29 -25.20 8.05 72.96
C VAL A 29 -24.26 7.42 71.92
N ILE A 30 -23.51 6.38 72.29
CA ILE A 30 -22.60 5.69 71.36
C ILE A 30 -23.39 5.01 70.24
N SER A 31 -24.42 4.25 70.60
CA SER A 31 -25.27 3.51 69.67
C SER A 31 -25.95 4.44 68.67
N LYS A 32 -26.53 5.55 69.12
CA LYS A 32 -27.28 6.46 68.24
C LYS A 32 -26.43 7.49 67.51
N ASN A 33 -25.33 7.97 68.08
CA ASN A 33 -24.60 9.11 67.50
C ASN A 33 -23.22 8.75 66.95
N ILE A 34 -22.47 7.87 67.61
CA ILE A 34 -21.06 7.59 67.26
C ILE A 34 -20.98 6.48 66.23
N LEU A 35 -21.72 5.39 66.44
CA LEU A 35 -21.75 4.25 65.52
C LEU A 35 -22.17 4.62 64.08
N PRO A 36 -23.27 5.36 63.84
CA PRO A 36 -23.65 5.71 62.46
C PRO A 36 -22.65 6.66 61.79
N LYS A 37 -21.95 7.50 62.56
CA LYS A 37 -20.90 8.37 61.99
C LYS A 37 -19.72 7.55 61.48
N VAL A 38 -19.27 6.55 62.24
CA VAL A 38 -18.17 5.66 61.82
C VAL A 38 -18.59 4.84 60.60
N GLU A 39 -19.80 4.28 60.61
CA GLU A 39 -20.34 3.52 59.49
C GLU A 39 -20.40 4.36 58.20
N ASN A 40 -20.87 5.61 58.29
CA ASN A 40 -20.91 6.53 57.14
C ASN A 40 -19.52 6.82 56.57
N VAL A 41 -18.50 6.98 57.41
CA VAL A 41 -17.12 7.21 56.95
C VAL A 41 -16.57 5.98 56.23
N ILE A 42 -16.80 4.79 56.77
CA ILE A 42 -16.35 3.53 56.16
C ILE A 42 -17.07 3.32 54.81
N LYS A 43 -18.39 3.47 54.77
CA LYS A 43 -19.19 3.39 53.52
C LYS A 43 -18.73 4.42 52.49
N LYS A 44 -18.48 5.67 52.89
CA LYS A 44 -18.02 6.71 51.96
C LYS A 44 -16.68 6.36 51.34
N ARG A 45 -15.71 5.89 52.14
CA ARG A 45 -14.40 5.46 51.62
C ARG A 45 -14.54 4.27 50.68
N TYR A 46 -15.28 3.25 51.10
CA TYR A 46 -15.52 2.05 50.29
C TYR A 46 -16.18 2.39 48.95
N ASN A 47 -17.24 3.21 48.96
CA ASN A 47 -17.94 3.64 47.74
C ASN A 47 -17.05 4.49 46.83
N THR A 48 -16.19 5.34 47.40
CA THR A 48 -15.24 6.13 46.61
C THR A 48 -14.23 5.23 45.92
N THR A 49 -13.61 4.30 46.66
CA THR A 49 -12.66 3.33 46.07
C THR A 49 -13.31 2.47 45.00
N ARG A 50 -14.51 1.96 45.27
CA ARG A 50 -15.25 1.14 44.29
C ARG A 50 -15.63 1.96 43.05
N GLY A 51 -16.16 3.18 43.23
CA GLY A 51 -16.50 4.06 42.11
C GLY A 51 -15.28 4.42 41.25
N SER A 52 -14.11 4.61 41.86
CA SER A 52 -12.86 4.81 41.13
C SER A 52 -12.46 3.57 40.33
N ILE A 53 -12.60 2.37 40.88
CA ILE A 53 -12.33 1.12 40.15
C ILE A 53 -13.29 0.95 38.97
N ASP A 54 -14.60 1.13 39.20
CA ASP A 54 -15.62 1.01 38.16
C ASP A 54 -15.41 2.05 37.04
N SER A 55 -14.99 3.27 37.39
CA SER A 55 -14.63 4.30 36.40
C SER A 55 -13.43 3.88 35.57
N VAL A 56 -12.36 3.38 36.21
CA VAL A 56 -11.16 2.93 35.50
C VAL A 56 -11.48 1.76 34.57
N GLU A 57 -12.31 0.81 35.00
CA GLU A 57 -12.73 -0.31 34.15
C GLU A 57 -13.53 0.18 32.92
N ASN A 58 -14.45 1.12 33.10
CA ASN A 58 -15.19 1.73 32.00
C ASN A 58 -14.25 2.48 31.03
N ASP A 59 -13.31 3.28 31.55
CA ASP A 59 -12.34 4.00 30.73
C ASP A 59 -11.45 3.05 29.93
N LEU A 60 -10.98 1.96 30.55
CA LEU A 60 -10.20 0.92 29.87
C LEU A 60 -11.01 0.24 28.77
N ASN A 61 -12.28 -0.07 29.00
CA ASN A 61 -13.16 -0.66 27.99
C ASN A 61 -13.39 0.30 26.81
N LEU A 62 -13.59 1.59 27.07
CA LEU A 62 -13.73 2.61 26.03
C LEU A 62 -12.45 2.75 25.19
N ILE A 63 -11.28 2.80 25.85
CA ILE A 63 -9.99 2.86 25.17
C ILE A 63 -9.77 1.61 24.30
N GLN A 64 -10.05 0.41 24.83
CA GLN A 64 -9.92 -0.83 24.06
C GLN A 64 -10.85 -0.85 22.83
N HIS A 65 -12.09 -0.38 22.99
CA HIS A 65 -13.03 -0.27 21.88
C HIS A 65 -12.54 0.70 20.81
N GLU A 66 -12.09 1.88 21.20
CA GLU A 66 -11.56 2.89 20.28
C GLU A 66 -10.28 2.39 19.58
N LEU A 67 -9.38 1.75 20.32
CA LEU A 67 -8.16 1.16 19.76
C LEU A 67 -8.51 0.07 18.74
N LYS A 68 -9.49 -0.79 19.03
CA LYS A 68 -9.97 -1.81 18.08
C LYS A 68 -10.54 -1.19 16.81
N LYS A 69 -11.31 -0.10 16.95
CA LYS A 69 -11.86 0.64 15.80
C LYS A 69 -10.75 1.26 14.95
N GLN A 70 -9.76 1.88 15.58
CA GLN A 70 -8.61 2.45 14.87
C GLN A 70 -7.78 1.39 14.16
N LEU A 71 -7.52 0.25 14.78
CA LEU A 71 -6.83 -0.87 14.13
C LEU A 71 -7.60 -1.38 12.92
N PHE A 72 -8.92 -1.54 13.03
CA PHE A 72 -9.77 -1.95 11.91
C PHE A 72 -9.70 -0.95 10.75
N SER A 73 -9.82 0.36 11.03
CA SER A 73 -9.67 1.39 10.00
C SER A 73 -8.28 1.42 9.38
N LEU A 74 -7.21 1.16 10.14
CA LEU A 74 -5.86 1.05 9.59
C LEU A 74 -5.70 -0.14 8.65
N ASP A 75 -6.30 -1.28 8.98
CA ASP A 75 -6.27 -2.46 8.11
C ASP A 75 -7.06 -2.23 6.81
N GLU A 76 -8.21 -1.56 6.88
CA GLU A 76 -8.97 -1.13 5.69
C GLU A 76 -8.15 -0.18 4.81
N VAL A 77 -7.52 0.84 5.40
CA VAL A 77 -6.67 1.80 4.66
C VAL A 77 -5.48 1.10 4.01
N LYS A 78 -4.86 0.14 4.69
CA LYS A 78 -3.77 -0.66 4.11
C LYS A 78 -4.27 -1.49 2.93
N ALA A 79 -5.40 -2.18 3.07
CA ALA A 79 -5.98 -2.97 1.99
C ALA A 79 -6.33 -2.10 0.78
N GLU A 80 -6.85 -0.89 0.99
CA GLU A 80 -7.13 0.07 -0.08
C GLU A 80 -5.84 0.58 -0.73
N ALA A 81 -4.80 0.89 0.05
CA ALA A 81 -3.50 1.28 -0.48
C ALA A 81 -2.87 0.17 -1.35
N ASP A 82 -2.90 -1.07 -0.89
CA ASP A 82 -2.41 -2.23 -1.65
C ASP A 82 -3.21 -2.43 -2.95
N LYS A 83 -4.51 -2.19 -2.91
CA LYS A 83 -5.37 -2.23 -4.10
C LYS A 83 -4.99 -1.12 -5.10
N ILE A 84 -4.76 0.11 -4.64
CA ILE A 84 -4.34 1.22 -5.49
C ILE A 84 -2.97 0.95 -6.11
N ILE A 85 -2.01 0.44 -5.32
CA ILE A 85 -0.66 0.11 -5.80
C ILE A 85 -0.74 -1.00 -6.85
N SER A 86 -1.49 -2.07 -6.58
CA SER A 86 -1.64 -3.17 -7.53
C SER A 86 -2.35 -2.75 -8.82
N SER A 87 -3.39 -1.92 -8.74
CA SER A 87 -4.05 -1.39 -9.94
C SER A 87 -3.14 -0.48 -10.75
N ALA A 88 -2.38 0.41 -10.10
CA ALA A 88 -1.43 1.29 -10.79
C ALA A 88 -0.31 0.49 -11.46
N LEU A 89 0.23 -0.53 -10.79
CA LEU A 89 1.23 -1.42 -11.38
C LEU A 89 0.66 -2.20 -12.58
N GLN A 90 -0.60 -2.62 -12.52
CA GLN A 90 -1.24 -3.31 -13.63
C GLN A 90 -1.48 -2.36 -14.82
N GLU A 91 -1.92 -1.13 -14.57
CA GLU A 91 -2.12 -0.11 -15.60
C GLU A 91 -0.80 0.25 -16.29
N VAL A 92 0.28 0.43 -15.52
CA VAL A 92 1.63 0.65 -16.08
C VAL A 92 2.07 -0.52 -16.94
N LYS A 93 1.87 -1.76 -16.49
CA LYS A 93 2.21 -2.95 -17.29
C LYS A 93 1.43 -3.01 -18.59
N ASN A 94 0.12 -2.76 -18.55
CA ASN A 94 -0.73 -2.77 -19.75
C ASN A 94 -0.31 -1.67 -20.72
N THR A 95 -0.15 -0.43 -20.23
CA THR A 95 0.30 0.71 -21.05
C THR A 95 1.66 0.44 -21.69
N ASN A 96 2.60 -0.16 -20.95
CA ASN A 96 3.90 -0.51 -21.49
C ASN A 96 3.81 -1.61 -22.56
N ALA A 97 2.96 -2.63 -22.35
CA ALA A 97 2.72 -3.66 -23.35
C ALA A 97 2.11 -3.08 -24.64
N ASP A 98 1.15 -2.17 -24.50
CA ASP A 98 0.51 -1.47 -25.63
C ASP A 98 1.53 -0.62 -26.38
N LEU A 99 2.35 0.17 -25.68
CA LEU A 99 3.42 0.98 -26.28
C LEU A 99 4.46 0.12 -27.01
N ILE A 100 4.89 -0.99 -26.40
CA ILE A 100 5.82 -1.93 -27.04
C ILE A 100 5.18 -2.54 -28.30
N SER A 101 3.90 -2.87 -28.27
CA SER A 101 3.19 -3.42 -29.43
C SER A 101 3.11 -2.40 -30.58
N ALA A 102 2.75 -1.16 -30.27
CA ALA A 102 2.67 -0.07 -31.24
C ALA A 102 4.03 0.26 -31.85
N LEU A 103 5.07 0.31 -31.02
CA LEU A 103 6.45 0.52 -31.47
C LEU A 103 6.92 -0.62 -32.38
N ASN A 104 6.59 -1.87 -32.07
CA ASN A 104 6.93 -3.01 -32.92
C ASN A 104 6.21 -2.96 -34.28
N GLU A 105 4.95 -2.52 -34.32
CA GLU A 105 4.24 -2.31 -35.59
C GLU A 105 4.87 -1.20 -36.43
N GLU A 106 5.25 -0.09 -35.80
CA GLU A 106 5.90 1.03 -36.47
C GLU A 106 7.29 0.63 -37.01
N LEU A 107 8.09 -0.07 -36.20
CA LEU A 107 9.36 -0.65 -36.64
C LEU A 107 9.17 -1.60 -37.81
N LYS A 108 8.16 -2.48 -37.78
CA LYS A 108 7.87 -3.39 -38.89
C LYS A 108 7.53 -2.64 -40.18
N LYS A 109 6.73 -1.57 -40.10
CA LYS A 109 6.45 -0.70 -41.26
C LYS A 109 7.73 -0.05 -41.78
N MET A 110 8.54 0.51 -40.89
CA MET A 110 9.80 1.16 -41.25
C MET A 110 10.77 0.18 -41.92
N PHE A 111 10.90 -1.06 -41.40
CA PHE A 111 11.69 -2.11 -42.04
C PHE A 111 11.13 -2.49 -43.42
N SER A 112 9.81 -2.66 -43.57
CA SER A 112 9.20 -2.95 -44.86
C SER A 112 9.48 -1.86 -45.89
N THR A 113 9.36 -0.58 -45.50
CA THR A 113 9.67 0.53 -46.41
C THR A 113 11.17 0.59 -46.73
N ALA A 114 12.04 0.35 -45.75
CA ALA A 114 13.48 0.29 -45.97
C ALA A 114 13.86 -0.85 -46.94
N ASP A 115 13.25 -2.03 -46.80
CA ASP A 115 13.43 -3.17 -47.72
C ASP A 115 12.96 -2.82 -49.13
N GLU A 116 11.81 -2.16 -49.28
CA GLU A 116 11.32 -1.67 -50.58
C GLU A 116 12.28 -0.65 -51.21
N TYR A 117 12.77 0.32 -50.44
CA TYR A 117 13.79 1.28 -50.90
C TYR A 117 15.07 0.58 -51.33
N MET A 118 15.53 -0.40 -50.56
CA MET A 118 16.77 -1.14 -50.84
C MET A 118 16.64 -2.03 -52.08
N HIS A 119 15.46 -2.63 -52.28
CA HIS A 119 15.14 -3.37 -53.50
C HIS A 119 15.09 -2.46 -54.74
N ASN A 120 14.44 -1.30 -54.64
CA ASN A 120 14.39 -0.32 -55.73
C ASN A 120 15.77 0.25 -56.06
N LEU A 121 16.58 0.58 -55.05
CA LEU A 121 17.96 1.04 -55.25
C LEU A 121 18.80 -0.03 -55.94
N LYS A 122 18.71 -1.29 -55.50
CA LYS A 122 19.40 -2.41 -56.16
C LYS A 122 18.99 -2.50 -57.62
N HIS A 123 17.70 -2.47 -57.92
CA HIS A 123 17.21 -2.52 -59.30
C HIS A 123 17.70 -1.32 -60.14
N GLN A 124 17.72 -0.10 -59.59
CA GLN A 124 18.24 1.08 -60.26
C GLN A 124 19.73 0.93 -60.58
N VAL A 125 20.54 0.53 -59.59
CA VAL A 125 21.99 0.31 -59.78
C VAL A 125 22.25 -0.79 -60.82
N GLU A 126 21.45 -1.86 -60.84
CA GLU A 126 21.55 -2.90 -61.86
C GLU A 126 21.26 -2.34 -63.27
N GLN A 127 20.22 -1.53 -63.44
CA GLN A 127 19.90 -0.90 -64.73
C GLN A 127 20.98 0.09 -65.16
N GLU A 128 21.45 0.97 -64.25
CA GLU A 128 22.53 1.92 -64.55
C GLU A 128 23.82 1.20 -64.94
N LEU A 129 24.15 0.08 -64.29
CA LEU A 129 25.33 -0.71 -64.63
C LEU A 129 25.22 -1.34 -66.03
N ILE A 130 24.03 -1.83 -66.40
CA ILE A 130 23.76 -2.36 -67.75
C ILE A 130 23.88 -1.24 -68.79
N ASP A 131 23.30 -0.06 -68.52
CA ASP A 131 23.33 1.09 -69.42
C ASP A 131 24.77 1.61 -69.61
N LEU A 132 25.53 1.75 -68.53
CA LEU A 132 26.96 2.13 -68.57
C LEU A 132 27.78 1.12 -69.38
N THR A 133 27.53 -0.18 -69.18
CA THR A 133 28.23 -1.24 -69.92
C THR A 133 27.89 -1.19 -71.42
N CYS A 134 26.63 -0.93 -71.77
CA CYS A 134 26.20 -0.72 -73.16
C CYS A 134 26.90 0.50 -73.77
N GLU A 135 26.97 1.61 -73.03
CA GLU A 135 27.63 2.83 -73.48
C GLU A 135 29.13 2.61 -73.72
N ILE A 136 29.82 1.95 -72.79
CA ILE A 136 31.23 1.58 -72.93
C ILE A 136 31.43 0.66 -74.15
N ALA A 137 30.59 -0.38 -74.31
CA ALA A 137 30.67 -1.28 -75.45
C ALA A 137 30.46 -0.54 -76.80
N LEU A 138 29.52 0.40 -76.86
CA LEU A 138 29.29 1.26 -78.02
C LEU A 138 30.48 2.18 -78.31
N LEU A 139 31.10 2.78 -77.28
CA LEU A 139 32.30 3.61 -77.43
C LEU A 139 33.48 2.81 -78.01
N TYR A 140 33.73 1.60 -77.49
CA TYR A 140 34.77 0.72 -78.01
C TYR A 140 34.47 0.26 -79.45
N TYR A 141 33.21 -0.10 -79.74
CA TYR A 141 32.78 -0.50 -81.09
C TYR A 141 32.95 0.65 -82.10
N LYS A 142 32.52 1.87 -81.74
CA LYS A 142 32.69 3.09 -82.56
C LYS A 142 34.16 3.38 -82.84
N LYS A 143 35.05 3.15 -81.86
CA LYS A 143 36.51 3.33 -82.01
C LYS A 143 37.18 2.27 -82.90
N MET A 144 36.63 1.05 -82.97
CA MET A 144 37.16 -0.07 -83.76
C MET A 144 36.66 -0.12 -85.22
N LEU A 145 35.40 0.26 -85.48
CA LEU A 145 34.75 0.02 -86.78
C LEU A 145 34.35 1.28 -87.57
N GLY A 146 34.57 2.49 -87.03
CA GLY A 146 34.46 3.74 -87.78
C GLY A 146 33.08 4.06 -88.39
N THR A 147 32.02 3.36 -88.00
CA THR A 147 30.65 3.52 -88.52
C THR A 147 29.62 3.52 -87.38
N GLU A 148 28.53 4.27 -87.55
CA GLU A 148 27.41 4.34 -86.59
C GLU A 148 26.49 3.13 -86.77
N TYR A 149 26.69 2.08 -85.96
CA TYR A 149 25.75 0.96 -85.94
C TYR A 149 24.44 1.37 -85.26
N THR A 150 23.32 1.17 -85.97
CA THR A 150 21.99 1.75 -85.67
C THR A 150 21.10 0.87 -84.78
N ASP A 151 21.54 -0.32 -84.33
CA ASP A 151 20.66 -1.23 -83.57
C ASP A 151 20.99 -1.25 -82.07
N LYS A 152 20.67 -0.15 -81.38
CA LYS A 152 20.89 0.07 -79.94
C LYS A 152 20.17 -0.98 -79.07
N ASP A 153 19.06 -1.52 -79.56
CA ASP A 153 18.23 -2.51 -78.85
C ASP A 153 18.85 -3.91 -78.80
N LYS A 154 19.53 -4.36 -79.87
CA LYS A 154 20.21 -5.66 -79.87
C LYS A 154 21.44 -5.70 -78.96
N LEU A 155 22.15 -4.59 -78.84
CA LEU A 155 23.30 -4.49 -77.93
C LEU A 155 22.88 -4.45 -76.46
N ARG A 156 21.73 -3.83 -76.17
CA ARG A 156 21.11 -3.90 -74.85
C ARG A 156 20.73 -5.34 -74.48
N ASP A 157 20.12 -6.08 -75.41
CA ASP A 157 19.76 -7.50 -75.20
C ASP A 157 20.99 -8.42 -74.99
N ILE A 158 22.09 -8.19 -75.72
CA ILE A 158 23.35 -8.94 -75.53
C ILE A 158 23.99 -8.61 -74.18
N THR A 159 24.02 -7.34 -73.77
CA THR A 159 24.59 -6.92 -72.49
C THR A 159 23.77 -7.46 -71.31
N ILE A 160 22.44 -7.45 -71.41
CA ILE A 160 21.54 -8.07 -70.43
C ILE A 160 21.81 -9.58 -70.30
N ARG A 161 22.01 -10.30 -71.41
CA ARG A 161 22.37 -11.72 -71.38
C ARG A 161 23.71 -11.98 -70.69
N LEU A 162 24.75 -11.21 -71.03
CA LEU A 162 26.09 -11.35 -70.43
C LEU A 162 26.10 -11.01 -68.92
N TYR A 163 25.28 -10.06 -68.49
CA TYR A 163 25.13 -9.72 -67.08
C TYR A 163 24.44 -10.84 -66.29
N LYS A 164 23.35 -11.42 -66.83
CA LYS A 164 22.62 -12.55 -66.21
C LYS A 164 23.39 -13.86 -66.16
N GLU A 165 24.32 -14.10 -67.09
CA GLU A 165 25.12 -15.34 -67.13
C GLU A 165 26.26 -15.35 -66.11
N LYS A 166 26.58 -14.18 -65.53
CA LYS A 166 27.72 -13.99 -64.61
C LYS A 166 27.33 -13.78 -63.14
N ILE A 167 26.03 -13.62 -62.85
CA ILE A 167 25.43 -13.63 -61.50
C ILE A 167 24.91 -15.03 -61.21
#